data_AF-A0A354IF65-F1
#
_entry.id   AF-A0A354IF65-F1
#
_cell.length_a   1.000
_cell.length_b   1.000
_cell.length_c   1.000
_cell.angle_alpha   90.00
_cell.angle_beta   90.00
_cell.angle_gamma   90.00
#
_symmetry.space_group_name_H-M   'P 1'
#
loop_
_entity.id
_entity.type
_entity.pdbx_description
1 polymer ?
#
loop_
_entity_poly.entity_id
_entity_poly.type
_entity_poly.pdbx_seq_one_letter_code
_entity_poly.pdbx_strand_id
1 'polypeptide(L)' 'MKRIASFCINHDTLTEGMYTSRVDGDVITYDIRMVRPNHGEYLDPPALHTFEHLFA' A
#
# COMPACT_ATOMS: atom_id res chain seq x y z
N MET A 1 -19.02 -0.37 -13.19
CA MET A 1 -17.58 -0.69 -13.04
C MET A 1 -17.40 -1.55 -11.81
N LYS A 2 -16.54 -2.59 -11.86
CA LYS A 2 -16.13 -3.31 -10.64
C LYS A 2 -15.19 -2.39 -9.86
N ARG A 3 -15.41 -2.26 -8.54
CA ARG A 3 -14.51 -1.48 -7.67
C ARG A 3 -13.19 -2.23 -7.52
N ILE A 4 -12.09 -1.49 -7.51
CA ILE A 4 -10.77 -2.06 -7.20
C ILE A 4 -10.71 -2.48 -5.73
N ALA A 5 -9.95 -3.53 -5.42
CA ALA A 5 -9.93 -4.14 -4.09
C ALA A 5 -9.60 -3.15 -2.96
N SER A 6 -8.67 -2.22 -3.20
CA SER A 6 -8.30 -1.19 -2.22
C SER A 6 -9.44 -0.23 -1.88
N PHE A 7 -10.47 -0.07 -2.71
CA PHE A 7 -11.63 0.79 -2.39
C PHE A 7 -12.68 0.07 -1.54
N CYS A 8 -12.48 -1.22 -1.27
CA CYS A 8 -13.40 -2.04 -0.50
C CYS A 8 -12.90 -2.32 0.93
N ILE A 9 -11.74 -1.78 1.33
CA ILE A 9 -11.17 -1.95 2.68
C ILE A 9 -11.36 -0.70 3.54
N ASN A 10 -11.44 -0.88 4.86
CA ASN A 10 -11.50 0.21 5.81
C ASN A 10 -10.08 0.74 6.11
N HIS A 11 -9.74 1.91 5.58
CA HIS A 11 -8.42 2.51 5.76
C HIS A 11 -8.16 3.00 7.19
N ASP A 12 -9.20 3.23 7.99
CA ASP A 12 -9.06 3.66 9.40
C ASP A 12 -8.51 2.54 10.30
N THR A 13 -8.54 1.29 9.81
CA THR A 13 -8.05 0.11 10.56
C THR A 13 -6.64 -0.34 10.17
N LEU A 14 -6.06 0.25 9.12
CA LEU A 14 -4.76 -0.18 8.61
C LEU A 14 -3.62 0.48 9.38
N THR A 15 -2.63 -0.32 9.75
CA THR A 15 -1.33 0.14 10.26
C THR A 15 -0.22 -0.18 9.26
N GLU A 16 0.98 0.26 9.56
CA GLU A 16 2.21 -0.12 8.87
C GLU A 16 2.32 -1.65 8.82
N GLY A 17 2.75 -2.20 7.69
CA GLY A 17 2.85 -3.65 7.50
C GLY A 17 2.71 -4.09 6.06
N MET A 18 2.60 -5.40 5.86
CA MET A 18 2.45 -6.01 4.54
C MET A 18 1.17 -6.85 4.51
N TYR A 19 0.31 -6.56 3.54
CA TYR A 19 -0.99 -7.20 3.39
C TYR A 19 -1.12 -7.85 2.02
N THR A 20 -1.85 -8.95 1.93
CA THR A 20 -2.26 -9.48 0.61
C THR A 20 -3.36 -8.58 0.07
N SER A 21 -3.06 -7.84 -1.00
CA SER A 21 -4.01 -6.90 -1.61
C SER A 21 -5.00 -7.62 -2.51
N ARG A 22 -4.51 -8.50 -3.38
CA ARG A 22 -5.32 -9.35 -4.27
C ARG A 22 -4.55 -10.58 -4.73
N VAL A 23 -5.29 -11.61 -5.09
CA VAL A 23 -4.79 -12.83 -5.74
C VAL A 23 -5.53 -12.99 -7.06
N ASP A 24 -4.79 -12.93 -8.16
CA ASP A 24 -5.29 -13.05 -9.52
C ASP A 24 -4.63 -14.27 -10.19
N GLY A 25 -5.20 -15.47 -9.94
CA GLY A 25 -4.60 -16.72 -10.43
C GLY A 25 -3.30 -17.05 -9.71
N ASP A 26 -2.19 -17.09 -10.45
CA ASP A 26 -0.83 -17.31 -9.95
C ASP A 26 -0.12 -16.00 -9.55
N VAL A 27 -0.75 -14.84 -9.77
CA VAL A 27 -0.20 -13.54 -9.39
C VAL A 27 -0.76 -13.11 -8.04
N ILE A 28 0.14 -12.83 -7.09
CA ILE A 28 -0.21 -12.24 -5.79
C ILE A 28 0.32 -10.82 -5.75
N THR A 29 -0.57 -9.85 -5.46
CA THR A 29 -0.18 -8.46 -5.22
C THR A 29 -0.22 -8.16 -3.73
N TYR A 30 0.84 -7.55 -3.20
CA TYR A 30 0.93 -7.13 -1.81
C TYR A 30 0.81 -5.61 -1.69
N ASP A 31 0.10 -5.15 -0.64
CA ASP A 31 0.12 -3.77 -0.16
C ASP A 31 1.23 -3.67 0.90
N ILE A 32 2.30 -2.95 0.57
CA ILE A 32 3.37 -2.61 1.52
C ILE A 32 3.04 -1.23 2.09
N ARG A 33 2.40 -1.22 3.26
CA ARG A 33 1.95 -0.01 3.94
C ARG A 33 3.08 0.54 4.81
N MET A 34 3.66 1.66 4.38
CA MET A 34 4.81 2.26 5.08
C MET A 34 4.42 3.31 6.13
N VAL A 35 3.22 3.89 6.01
CA VAL A 35 2.67 4.88 6.96
C VAL A 35 1.17 4.64 7.16
N ARG A 36 0.63 5.08 8.31
CA ARG A 36 -0.81 5.03 8.57
C ARG A 36 -1.59 5.95 7.63
N PRO A 37 -2.70 5.48 7.02
CA PRO A 37 -3.52 6.32 6.17
C PRO A 37 -4.08 7.53 6.93
N ASN A 38 -4.00 8.72 6.32
CA ASN A 38 -4.63 9.96 6.82
C ASN A 38 -4.25 10.36 8.27
N HIS A 39 -3.08 9.96 8.76
CA HIS A 39 -2.67 10.16 10.16
C HIS A 39 -1.59 11.25 10.34
N GLY A 40 -1.48 12.19 9.40
CA GLY A 40 -0.60 13.37 9.52
C GLY A 40 0.89 13.10 9.27
N GLU A 41 1.30 11.84 9.17
CA GLU A 41 2.64 11.44 8.73
C GLU A 41 2.56 10.87 7.31
N TYR A 42 3.45 11.35 6.43
CA TYR A 42 3.50 10.98 5.02
C TYR A 42 4.96 10.85 4.59
N LEU A 43 5.22 9.96 3.63
CA LEU A 43 6.55 9.81 3.06
C LEU A 43 6.90 11.04 2.22
N ASP A 44 8.08 11.59 2.46
CA ASP A 44 8.63 12.68 1.66
C ASP A 44 8.91 12.18 0.22
N PRO A 45 8.46 12.90 -0.85
CA PRO A 45 8.55 12.37 -2.21
C PRO A 45 9.98 12.04 -2.68
N PRO A 46 11.02 12.87 -2.44
CA PRO A 46 12.42 12.50 -2.69
C PRO A 46 12.88 11.22 -1.99
N ALA A 47 12.48 11.04 -0.73
CA ALA A 47 12.83 9.84 0.04
C ALA A 47 12.13 8.59 -0.51
N LEU A 48 10.83 8.70 -0.84
CA LEU A 48 10.07 7.61 -1.45
C LEU A 48 10.63 7.20 -2.81
N HIS A 49 11.00 8.18 -3.65
CA HIS A 49 11.63 7.89 -4.94
C HIS A 49 13.00 7.20 -4.76
N THR A 50 13.80 7.62 -3.79
CA THR A 50 15.07 6.93 -3.48
C THR A 50 14.80 5.49 -3.03
N PHE A 51 13.78 5.28 -2.19
CA PHE A 51 13.39 3.94 -1.75
C PHE A 51 12.93 3.06 -2.92
N GLU A 52 12.16 3.60 -3.87
CA GLU A 52 11.73 2.89 -5.09
C GLU A 52 12.93 2.34 -5.87
N HIS A 53 13.97 3.16 -6.10
CA HIS A 53 15.19 2.74 -6.82
C HIS A 53 16.04 1.72 -6.05
N LEU A 54 15.98 1.71 -4.72
CA LEU A 54 16.72 0.74 -3.90
C LEU A 54 15.99 -0.60 -3.78
N PHE A 55 14.66 -0.60 -3.93
CA PHE A 55 13.83 -1.78 -3.75
C PHE A 55 13.64 -2.59 -5.03
N ALA A 56 13.56 -1.93 -6.19
CA ALA A 56 13.33 -2.54 -7.51
C ALA A 56 14.62 -3.06 -8.16
#